data_AF-A0A2W6S5T4-F1
#
_entry.id   AF-A0A2W6S5T4-F1
#
_cell.length_a   1.000
_cell.length_b   1.000
_cell.length_c   1.000
_cell.angle_alpha   90.00
_cell.angle_beta   90.00
_cell.angle_gamma   90.00
#
_symmetry.space_group_name_H-M   'P 1'
#
loop_
_entity.id
_entity.type
_entity.pdbx_description
1 polymer ?
#
loop_
_entity_poly.entity_id
_entity_poly.type
_entity_poly.pdbx_seq_one_letter_code
_entity_poly.pdbx_strand_id
1 'polypeptide(L)'
;MNGIDYVRLVSEWRDQDGLRDMSALLHEFGYDFTKTRSINVVDFFHRSILGSYEGELFDLLTWGQKIEFEHPHFDDPPECHKVSKWVMLHDKEMAELEIVEQTAANITQALADAGLTQDDTPKPKRRM
;
A
#
# COMPACT_ATOMS: atom_id res chain seq x y z
N MET A 1 2.12 -10.51 -22.38
CA MET A 1 2.37 -9.09 -22.05
C MET A 1 1.14 -8.31 -22.47
N ASN A 2 0.27 -8.00 -21.52
CA ASN A 2 -0.81 -7.04 -21.76
C ASN A 2 -0.15 -5.66 -21.77
N GLY A 3 -0.11 -5.01 -22.93
CA GLY A 3 0.37 -3.64 -23.02
C GLY A 3 -0.60 -2.70 -22.31
N ILE A 4 -0.09 -1.67 -21.64
CA ILE A 4 -0.87 -0.58 -21.08
C ILE A 4 -1.70 0.04 -22.22
N ASP A 5 -3.03 0.12 -22.07
CA ASP A 5 -3.88 0.84 -23.00
C ASP A 5 -3.73 2.35 -22.77
N TYR A 6 -2.71 2.92 -23.41
CA TYR A 6 -2.36 4.33 -23.29
C TYR A 6 -3.49 5.27 -23.70
N VAL A 7 -4.37 4.87 -24.63
CA VAL A 7 -5.48 5.72 -25.07
C VAL A 7 -6.51 5.83 -23.96
N ARG A 8 -6.87 4.70 -23.34
CA ARG A 8 -7.79 4.66 -22.20
C ARG A 8 -7.21 5.39 -20.99
N LEU A 9 -5.93 5.14 -20.67
CA LEU A 9 -5.24 5.80 -19.55
C LEU A 9 -5.28 7.33 -19.68
N VAL A 10 -4.94 7.87 -20.85
CA VAL A 10 -4.92 9.32 -21.07
C VAL A 10 -6.32 9.92 -21.00
N SER A 11 -7.34 9.20 -21.47
CA SER A 11 -8.73 9.68 -21.36
C SER A 11 -9.21 9.73 -19.91
N GLU A 12 -8.96 8.69 -19.12
CA GLU A 12 -9.40 8.60 -17.73
C GLU A 12 -8.60 9.53 -16.81
N TRP A 13 -7.32 9.79 -17.14
CA TRP A 13 -6.46 10.71 -16.39
C TRP A 13 -7.03 12.12 -16.31
N ARG A 14 -7.67 12.58 -17.40
CA ARG A 14 -8.22 13.94 -17.48
C ARG A 14 -9.35 14.19 -16.48
N ASP A 15 -10.02 13.13 -16.08
CA ASP A 15 -11.20 13.18 -15.21
C ASP A 15 -10.84 12.88 -13.74
N GLN A 16 -9.56 12.64 -13.42
CA GLN A 16 -9.11 12.41 -12.05
C GLN A 16 -8.76 13.72 -11.34
N ASP A 17 -9.23 13.86 -10.10
CA ASP A 17 -8.94 15.00 -9.25
C ASP A 17 -7.93 14.62 -8.16
N GLY A 18 -6.71 15.18 -8.28
CA GLY A 18 -5.67 14.98 -7.27
C GLY A 18 -4.82 13.71 -7.48
N LEU A 19 -3.75 13.64 -6.70
CA LEU A 19 -2.67 12.68 -6.91
C LEU A 19 -3.03 11.25 -6.48
N ARG A 20 -3.95 11.08 -5.52
CA ARG A 20 -4.44 9.77 -5.09
C ARG A 20 -5.17 9.05 -6.22
N ASP A 21 -6.13 9.73 -6.83
CA ASP A 21 -6.93 9.22 -7.95
C ASP A 21 -6.07 8.89 -9.17
N MET A 22 -5.12 9.77 -9.49
CA MET A 22 -4.12 9.52 -10.54
C MET A 22 -3.25 8.30 -10.24
N SER A 23 -2.83 8.10 -8.98
CA SER A 23 -1.99 6.97 -8.58
C SER A 23 -2.78 5.65 -8.60
N ALA A 24 -4.04 5.68 -8.18
CA ALA A 24 -4.95 4.54 -8.27
C ALA A 24 -5.16 4.10 -9.72
N LEU A 25 -5.34 5.07 -10.62
CA LEU A 25 -5.47 4.81 -12.05
C LEU A 25 -4.19 4.15 -12.62
N LEU A 26 -3.00 4.65 -12.26
CA LEU A 26 -1.74 4.01 -12.66
C LEU A 26 -1.65 2.56 -12.16
N HIS A 27 -2.04 2.32 -10.91
CA HIS A 27 -2.06 0.98 -10.34
C HIS A 27 -3.01 0.05 -11.11
N GLU A 28 -4.25 0.50 -11.43
CA GLU A 28 -5.22 -0.27 -12.24
C GLU A 28 -4.63 -0.66 -13.60
N PHE A 29 -3.88 0.24 -14.24
CA PHE A 29 -3.23 -0.01 -15.53
C PHE A 29 -1.95 -0.85 -15.43
N GLY A 30 -1.61 -1.37 -14.25
CA GLY A 30 -0.47 -2.26 -14.03
C GLY A 30 0.86 -1.54 -13.90
N TYR A 31 0.85 -0.26 -13.51
CA TYR A 31 2.08 0.43 -13.13
C TYR A 31 2.70 -0.21 -11.88
N ASP A 32 3.99 -0.50 -11.96
CA ASP A 32 4.72 -1.21 -10.89
C ASP A 32 5.39 -0.22 -9.94
N PHE A 33 4.71 0.09 -8.85
CA PHE A 33 5.20 1.00 -7.81
C PHE A 33 6.46 0.48 -7.09
N THR A 34 6.72 -0.83 -7.11
CA THR A 34 7.92 -1.41 -6.46
C THR A 34 9.23 -1.02 -7.15
N LYS A 35 9.15 -0.63 -8.43
CA LYS A 35 10.29 -0.22 -9.26
C LYS A 35 10.55 1.28 -9.25
N THR A 36 9.75 2.03 -8.53
CA THR A 36 9.90 3.48 -8.43
C THR A 36 11.00 3.87 -7.43
N ARG A 37 11.43 5.13 -7.51
CA ARG A 37 12.27 5.74 -6.49
C ARG A 37 11.49 5.88 -5.18
N SER A 38 12.21 5.84 -4.05
CA SER A 38 11.62 6.20 -2.77
C SER A 38 11.07 7.63 -2.79
N ILE A 39 9.95 7.84 -2.09
CA ILE A 39 9.37 9.17 -1.84
C ILE A 39 9.74 9.60 -0.43
N ASN A 40 10.09 10.86 -0.24
CA ASN A 40 10.34 11.39 1.09
C ASN A 40 9.00 11.70 1.79
N VAL A 41 8.84 11.28 3.05
CA VAL A 41 7.61 11.53 3.81
C VAL A 41 7.28 13.04 3.94
N VAL A 42 8.28 13.91 3.88
CA VAL A 42 8.09 15.38 3.97
C VAL A 42 7.28 15.95 2.81
N ASP A 43 7.34 15.33 1.64
CA ASP A 43 6.53 15.74 0.50
C ASP A 43 5.02 15.65 0.82
N PHE A 44 4.63 14.74 1.71
CA PHE A 44 3.26 14.63 2.20
C PHE A 44 2.90 15.71 3.24
N PHE A 45 3.86 16.21 4.04
CA PHE A 45 3.60 17.32 4.97
C PHE A 45 3.30 18.61 4.24
N HIS A 46 4.03 18.91 3.16
CA HIS A 46 3.76 20.10 2.37
C HIS A 46 2.40 20.01 1.66
N ARG A 47 1.99 18.80 1.28
CA ARG A 47 0.70 18.54 0.65
C ARG A 47 -0.47 18.49 1.64
N SER A 48 -0.22 18.18 2.91
CA SER A 48 -1.27 18.20 3.93
C SER A 48 -1.85 19.61 4.16
N ILE A 49 -1.07 20.66 3.89
CA ILE A 49 -1.52 22.06 3.87
C ILE A 49 -2.60 22.29 2.79
N LEU A 50 -2.56 21.50 1.71
CA LEU A 50 -3.47 21.58 0.56
C LEU A 50 -4.68 20.63 0.68
N GLY A 51 -4.84 19.92 1.80
CA GLY A 51 -6.05 19.15 2.13
C GLY A 51 -6.22 17.82 1.40
N SER A 52 -5.17 17.26 0.77
CA SER A 52 -5.29 16.14 -0.18
C SER A 52 -4.25 15.03 0.07
N TYR A 53 -4.33 14.30 1.18
CA TYR A 53 -3.48 13.10 1.38
C TYR A 53 -4.11 11.94 2.15
N GLU A 54 -5.34 12.07 2.69
CA GLU A 54 -5.92 11.02 3.54
C GLU A 54 -6.08 9.71 2.75
N GLY A 55 -5.45 8.64 3.24
CA GLY A 55 -5.43 7.31 2.62
C GLY A 55 -4.50 7.15 1.42
N GLU A 56 -3.91 8.23 0.88
CA GLU A 56 -2.97 8.13 -0.24
C GLU A 56 -1.68 7.42 0.16
N LEU A 57 -1.19 7.69 1.37
CA LEU A 57 0.02 7.05 1.89
C LEU A 57 -0.22 5.55 2.08
N PHE A 58 -1.38 5.17 2.61
CA PHE A 58 -1.81 3.79 2.76
C PHE A 58 -1.84 3.06 1.41
N ASP A 59 -2.51 3.64 0.42
CA ASP A 59 -2.63 3.09 -0.93
C ASP A 59 -1.24 2.88 -1.57
N LEU A 60 -0.38 3.89 -1.54
CA LEU A 60 0.97 3.80 -2.10
C LEU A 60 1.80 2.70 -1.42
N LEU A 61 1.77 2.62 -0.08
CA LEU A 61 2.49 1.60 0.67
C LEU A 61 1.98 0.19 0.34
N THR A 62 0.66 -0.01 0.28
CA THR A 62 0.06 -1.31 -0.07
C THR A 62 0.36 -1.73 -1.52
N TRP A 63 0.52 -0.77 -2.44
CA TRP A 63 0.99 -1.03 -3.82
C TRP A 63 2.51 -1.22 -3.92
N GLY A 64 3.24 -1.10 -2.81
CA GLY A 64 4.67 -1.38 -2.72
C GLY A 64 5.57 -0.19 -3.05
N GLN A 65 5.05 1.04 -3.05
CA GLN A 65 5.84 2.26 -3.10
C GLN A 65 6.74 2.35 -1.86
N LYS A 66 8.02 2.64 -2.06
CA LYS A 66 8.96 2.89 -0.95
C LYS A 66 8.78 4.32 -0.46
N ILE A 67 8.62 4.49 0.85
CA ILE A 67 8.50 5.80 1.50
C ILE A 67 9.52 5.89 2.63
N GLU A 68 10.33 6.95 2.59
CA GLU A 68 11.37 7.23 3.56
C GLU A 68 10.83 8.12 4.69
N PHE A 69 10.72 7.54 5.88
CA PHE A 69 10.28 8.22 7.11
C PHE A 69 11.44 8.83 7.91
N GLU A 70 12.68 8.54 7.52
CA GLU A 70 13.89 9.03 8.17
C GLU A 70 14.15 10.49 7.77
N HIS A 71 13.50 11.43 8.46
CA HIS A 71 13.71 12.86 8.20
C HIS A 71 13.53 13.73 9.45
N PRO A 72 14.41 14.71 9.73
CA PRO A 72 14.31 15.58 10.90
C PRO A 72 12.96 16.31 11.04
N HIS A 73 12.40 16.78 9.91
CA HIS A 73 11.08 17.42 9.87
C HIS A 73 9.91 16.45 10.14
N PHE A 74 10.12 15.14 10.03
CA PHE A 74 9.13 14.15 10.44
C PHE A 74 9.19 13.88 11.94
N ASP A 75 10.38 13.88 12.54
CA ASP A 75 10.55 13.65 13.97
C ASP A 75 9.98 14.79 14.82
N ASP A 76 10.29 16.04 14.46
CA ASP A 76 9.80 17.24 15.13
C ASP A 76 9.18 18.24 14.13
N PRO A 77 7.95 17.96 13.63
CA PRO A 77 7.28 18.83 12.69
C PRO A 77 6.75 20.09 13.39
N PRO A 78 6.57 21.21 12.65
CA PRO A 78 5.89 22.39 13.18
C PRO A 78 4.49 22.03 13.71
N GLU A 79 3.97 22.80 14.67
CA GLU A 79 2.69 22.51 15.36
C GLU A 79 1.53 22.25 14.38
N CYS A 80 1.44 23.04 13.29
CA CYS A 80 0.43 22.91 12.26
C CYS A 80 0.49 21.59 11.46
N HIS A 81 1.61 20.85 11.54
CA HIS A 81 1.82 19.58 10.86
C HIS A 81 1.78 18.36 11.81
N LYS A 82 1.66 18.57 13.13
CA LYS A 82 1.61 17.45 14.08
C LYS A 82 0.44 16.51 13.84
N VAL A 83 -0.74 17.06 13.50
CA VAL A 83 -1.91 16.24 13.10
C VAL A 83 -1.59 15.43 11.85
N SER A 84 -0.91 16.02 10.87
CA SER A 84 -0.52 15.31 9.66
C SER A 84 0.44 14.14 9.94
N LYS A 85 1.35 14.32 10.91
CA LYS A 85 2.25 13.24 11.33
C LYS A 85 1.46 12.05 11.89
N TRP A 86 0.46 12.32 12.73
CA TRP A 86 -0.39 11.26 13.29
C TRP A 86 -1.13 10.47 12.21
N VAL A 87 -1.72 11.16 11.24
CA VAL A 87 -2.41 10.50 10.12
C VAL A 87 -1.44 9.67 9.28
N MET A 88 -0.24 10.19 8.99
CA MET A 88 0.78 9.44 8.24
C MET A 88 1.27 8.19 8.98
N LEU A 89 1.43 8.28 10.31
CA LEU A 89 1.79 7.12 11.13
C LEU A 89 0.66 6.08 11.13
N HIS A 90 -0.59 6.53 11.27
CA HIS A 90 -1.75 5.66 11.19
C HIS A 90 -1.86 4.96 9.82
N ASP A 91 -1.74 5.70 8.72
CA ASP A 91 -1.76 5.12 7.36
C ASP A 91 -0.66 4.09 7.16
N LYS A 92 0.54 4.36 7.70
CA LYS A 92 1.66 3.42 7.67
C LYS A 92 1.34 2.13 8.42
N GLU A 93 0.88 2.24 9.67
CA GLU A 93 0.53 1.09 10.51
C GLU A 93 -0.57 0.23 9.86
N MET A 94 -1.59 0.87 9.29
CA MET A 94 -2.66 0.19 8.58
C MET A 94 -2.15 -0.53 7.32
N ALA A 95 -1.27 0.11 6.55
CA ALA A 95 -0.71 -0.50 5.35
C ALA A 95 0.19 -1.69 5.69
N GLU A 96 1.02 -1.58 6.73
CA GLU A 96 1.85 -2.69 7.21
C GLU A 96 0.99 -3.88 7.64
N LEU A 97 -0.13 -3.63 8.32
CA LEU A 97 -1.07 -4.67 8.72
C LEU A 97 -1.71 -5.36 7.50
N GLU A 98 -2.23 -4.59 6.54
CA GLU A 98 -2.81 -5.11 5.29
C GLU A 98 -1.79 -5.96 4.50
N ILE A 99 -0.55 -5.48 4.38
CA ILE A 99 0.52 -6.21 3.68
C ILE A 99 0.82 -7.55 4.38
N VAL A 100 0.87 -7.56 5.71
CA VAL A 100 1.09 -8.79 6.48
C VAL A 100 -0.06 -9.77 6.29
N GLU A 101 -1.31 -9.30 6.36
CA GLU A 101 -2.49 -10.13 6.17
C GLU A 101 -2.55 -10.72 4.75
N GLN A 102 -2.31 -9.89 3.73
CA GLN A 102 -2.25 -10.33 2.34
C GLN A 102 -1.10 -11.32 2.10
N THR A 103 0.06 -11.09 2.71
CA THR A 103 1.21 -12.00 2.62
C THR A 103 0.89 -13.34 3.28
N ALA A 104 0.27 -13.34 4.45
CA ALA A 104 -0.15 -14.55 5.13
C ALA A 104 -1.18 -15.33 4.27
N ALA A 105 -2.18 -14.64 3.72
CA ALA A 105 -3.17 -15.26 2.83
C ALA A 105 -2.53 -15.87 1.59
N ASN A 106 -1.59 -15.16 0.94
CA ASN A 106 -0.86 -15.64 -0.22
C ASN A 106 0.01 -16.88 0.12
N ILE A 107 0.67 -16.90 1.28
CA ILE A 107 1.44 -18.06 1.74
C ILE A 107 0.52 -19.24 2.00
N THR A 108 -0.60 -19.04 2.69
CA THR A 108 -1.58 -20.11 2.95
C THR A 108 -2.11 -20.70 1.65
N GLN A 109 -2.44 -19.86 0.67
CA GLN A 109 -2.88 -20.32 -0.65
C GLN A 109 -1.79 -21.12 -1.36
N ALA A 110 -0.55 -20.63 -1.37
CA ALA A 110 0.58 -21.33 -1.99
C ALA A 110 0.87 -22.69 -1.33
N LEU A 111 0.74 -22.78 0.00
CA LEU A 111 0.85 -24.04 0.73
C LEU A 111 -0.28 -25.01 0.36
N ALA A 112 -1.51 -24.51 0.21
CA ALA A 112 -2.66 -25.31 -0.20
C ALA A 112 -2.51 -25.84 -1.64
N ASP A 113 -2.08 -24.99 -2.56
CA ASP A 113 -1.82 -25.34 -3.96
C ASP A 113 -0.69 -26.37 -4.11
N ALA A 114 0.30 -26.32 -3.20
CA ALA A 114 1.37 -27.30 -3.10
C ALA A 114 0.95 -28.61 -2.40
N GLY A 115 -0.29 -28.70 -1.90
CA GLY A 115 -0.80 -29.86 -1.15
C GLY A 115 -0.17 -30.03 0.24
N LEU A 116 0.48 -29.00 0.78
CA LEU A 116 1.22 -29.03 2.04
C LEU A 116 0.38 -28.66 3.26
N THR A 117 -0.91 -28.35 3.08
CA THR A 117 -1.85 -28.03 4.18
C THR A 117 -2.59 -29.25 4.72
N GLN A 118 -2.21 -30.47 4.33
CA GLN A 118 -2.75 -31.67 4.95
C GLN A 118 -2.20 -31.81 6.38
N ASP A 119 -3.08 -31.50 7.33
CA ASP A 119 -2.93 -31.82 8.73
C ASP A 119 -2.91 -33.36 8.86
N ASP A 120 -1.71 -33.95 8.76
CA ASP A 120 -1.41 -35.36 9.01
C ASP A 120 -1.55 -35.71 10.50
N THR A 121 -2.50 -35.11 11.22
CA THR A 121 -2.85 -35.53 12.56
C THR A 121 -3.60 -36.87 12.47
N PRO A 122 -3.05 -37.96 13.01
CA PRO A 122 -3.72 -39.25 12.94
C PRO A 122 -5.00 -39.16 13.76
N LYS A 123 -6.16 -39.36 13.11
CA LYS A 123 -7.46 -39.48 13.80
C LYS A 123 -7.31 -40.42 15.00
N PRO A 124 -7.74 -40.05 16.22
CA PRO A 124 -7.68 -40.96 17.35
C PRO A 124 -8.53 -42.19 17.02
N LYS A 125 -7.89 -43.37 16.95
CA LYS A 125 -8.58 -44.65 16.80
C LYS A 125 -9.55 -44.79 17.97
N ARG A 126 -10.86 -44.70 17.70
CA ARG A 126 -11.89 -45.19 18.61
C ARG A 126 -11.61 -46.67 18.87
N ARG A 127 -11.13 -47.01 20.07
CA ARG A 127 -11.14 -48.38 20.57
C ARG A 127 -12.61 -48.77 20.77
N MET A 128 -13.07 -49.77 20.01
CA MET A 128 -14.27 -50.53 20.34
C MET A 128 -14.00 -51.40 21.56
#